data_AF-A0A382KDG5-F1
#
_entry.id   AF-A0A382KDG5-F1
#
_cell.length_a   1.000
_cell.length_b   1.000
_cell.length_c   1.000
_cell.angle_alpha   90.00
_cell.angle_beta   90.00
_cell.angle_gamma   90.00
#
_symmetry.space_group_name_H-M   'P 1'
#
loop_
_entity.id
_entity.type
_entity.pdbx_description
1 polymer ?
#
loop_
_entity_poly.entity_id
_entity_poly.type
_entity_poly.pdbx_seq_one_letter_code
_entity_poly.pdbx_strand_id
1 'polypeptide(L)'
;VDRKTWLPLLLMLVFAASRWPGMLPENFSAAHALLFCAAFWLPGWIGWVLPMATIIVTDILLNQFHYAEPVMVPELISNWMILGLFVVLAKWLARRRSYGRVFLG
;
A
#
# COMPACT_ATOMS: atom_id res chain seq x y z
N VAL A 1 -9.60 14.70 11.67
CA VAL A 1 -8.62 14.34 10.62
C VAL A 1 -8.00 15.64 10.14
N ASP A 2 -6.71 15.86 10.38
CA ASP A 2 -6.04 17.09 9.95
C ASP A 2 -6.01 17.24 8.43
N ARG A 3 -5.93 18.48 7.91
CA ARG A 3 -5.83 18.76 6.47
C ARG A 3 -4.67 17.98 5.80
N LYS A 4 -3.59 17.73 6.54
CA LYS A 4 -2.43 16.93 6.09
C LYS A 4 -2.75 15.44 5.88
N THR A 5 -3.74 14.88 6.58
CA THR A 5 -4.14 13.47 6.49
C THR A 5 -5.25 13.24 5.46
N TRP A 6 -5.96 14.28 5.05
CA TRP A 6 -7.07 14.20 4.09
C TRP A 6 -6.60 13.81 2.68
N LEU A 7 -5.48 14.39 2.23
CA LEU A 7 -4.91 14.10 0.91
C LEU A 7 -4.52 12.62 0.73
N PRO A 8 -3.71 12.01 1.62
CA PRO A 8 -3.36 10.60 1.47
C PRO A 8 -4.59 9.68 1.56
N LEU A 9 -5.59 10.00 2.38
CA LEU A 9 -6.84 9.24 2.42
C LEU A 9 -7.59 9.28 1.08
N LEU A 10 -7.74 10.48 0.50
CA LEU A 10 -8.39 10.64 -0.80
C LEU A 10 -7.63 9.91 -1.91
N LEU A 11 -6.30 10.01 -1.93
CA LEU A 11 -5.47 9.29 -2.90
C LEU A 11 -5.63 7.77 -2.78
N MET A 12 -5.71 7.24 -1.56
CA MET A 12 -5.93 5.81 -1.35
C MET A 12 -7.34 5.36 -1.74
N LEU A 13 -8.36 6.21 -1.57
CA LEU A 13 -9.71 5.93 -2.06
C LEU A 13 -9.75 5.87 -3.59
N VAL A 14 -9.11 6.83 -4.27
CA VAL A 14 -9.00 6.84 -5.73
C VAL A 14 -8.21 5.62 -6.22
N PHE A 15 -7.13 5.27 -5.54
CA PHE A 15 -6.34 4.08 -5.84
C PHE A 15 -7.16 2.80 -5.65
N ALA A 16 -7.92 2.67 -4.56
CA ALA A 16 -8.80 1.54 -4.31
C ALA A 16 -9.88 1.40 -5.39
N ALA A 17 -10.50 2.52 -5.80
CA ALA A 17 -11.44 2.53 -6.92
C ALA A 17 -10.77 2.09 -8.24
N SER A 18 -9.54 2.56 -8.50
CA SER A 18 -8.80 2.20 -9.72
C SER A 18 -8.39 0.72 -9.80
N ARG A 19 -8.42 0.00 -8.67
CA ARG A 19 -8.19 -1.46 -8.61
C ARG A 19 -9.44 -2.26 -8.95
N TRP A 20 -10.60 -1.62 -9.11
CA TRP A 20 -11.82 -2.33 -9.47
C TRP A 20 -11.69 -2.93 -10.87
N PRO A 21 -12.02 -4.22 -11.07
CA PRO A 21 -11.89 -4.90 -12.34
C PRO A 21 -12.72 -4.18 -13.41
N GLY A 22 -12.10 -3.89 -14.54
CA GLY A 22 -12.72 -3.15 -15.65
C GLY A 22 -12.48 -1.64 -15.66
N MET A 23 -11.87 -1.04 -14.62
CA MET A 23 -11.47 0.39 -14.66
C MET A 23 -10.07 0.60 -15.25
N LEU A 24 -9.08 -0.16 -14.76
CA LEU A 24 -7.70 -0.15 -15.23
C LEU A 24 -7.19 -1.59 -15.37
N PRO A 25 -6.12 -1.81 -16.15
CA PRO A 25 -5.46 -3.11 -16.18
C PRO A 25 -4.95 -3.50 -14.80
N GLU A 26 -4.90 -4.81 -14.52
CA GLU A 26 -4.45 -5.35 -13.24
C GLU A 26 -2.96 -5.06 -13.01
N ASN A 27 -2.69 -3.95 -12.33
CA ASN A 27 -1.33 -3.44 -12.14
C ASN A 27 -0.78 -3.87 -10.78
N PHE A 28 -0.29 -5.11 -10.69
CA PHE A 28 0.44 -5.61 -9.52
C PHE A 28 1.61 -4.69 -9.16
N SER A 29 2.45 -4.33 -10.14
CA SER A 29 3.65 -3.52 -9.93
C SER A 29 3.38 -2.12 -9.39
N ALA A 30 2.28 -1.47 -9.80
CA ALA A 30 1.95 -0.11 -9.37
C ALA A 30 1.59 -0.05 -7.88
N ALA A 31 0.85 -1.05 -7.38
CA ALA A 31 0.48 -1.15 -5.97
C ALA A 31 1.71 -1.31 -5.05
N HIS A 32 2.62 -2.19 -5.43
CA HIS A 32 3.85 -2.45 -4.68
C HIS A 32 4.79 -1.25 -4.71
N ALA A 33 4.94 -0.59 -5.87
CA ALA A 33 5.72 0.63 -5.99
C ALA A 33 5.16 1.76 -5.13
N LEU A 34 3.83 1.94 -5.09
CA LEU A 34 3.17 2.94 -4.26
C LEU A 34 3.43 2.67 -2.78
N LEU A 35 3.22 1.43 -2.31
CA LEU A 35 3.51 1.04 -0.94
C LEU A 35 4.99 1.26 -0.58
N PHE A 36 5.91 0.83 -1.44
CA PHE A 36 7.34 0.99 -1.23
C PHE A 36 7.73 2.46 -1.13
N CYS A 37 7.30 3.29 -2.09
CA CYS A 37 7.60 4.72 -2.13
C CYS A 37 7.02 5.46 -0.92
N ALA A 38 5.76 5.15 -0.54
CA ALA A 38 5.13 5.75 0.63
C ALA A 38 5.86 5.33 1.92
N ALA A 39 6.20 4.04 2.07
CA ALA A 39 6.94 3.55 3.22
C ALA A 39 8.36 4.13 3.31
N PHE A 40 9.01 4.37 2.17
CA PHE A 40 10.35 4.92 2.08
C PHE A 40 10.39 6.43 2.39
N TRP A 41 9.50 7.23 1.81
CA TRP A 41 9.55 8.70 1.91
C TRP A 41 8.74 9.30 3.06
N LEU A 42 7.62 8.69 3.45
CA LEU A 42 6.76 9.27 4.48
C LEU A 42 7.19 8.82 5.89
N PRO A 43 7.39 9.76 6.83
CA PRO A 43 7.67 9.44 8.22
C PRO A 43 6.43 8.88 8.93
N GLY A 44 6.67 8.12 10.00
CA GLY A 44 5.61 7.55 10.83
C GLY A 44 4.93 6.30 10.26
N TRP A 45 3.88 5.85 10.95
CA TRP A 45 3.16 4.61 10.66
C TRP A 45 2.20 4.74 9.48
N ILE A 46 1.61 5.91 9.28
CA ILE A 46 0.66 6.19 8.18
C ILE A 46 1.28 5.90 6.81
N GLY A 47 2.57 6.19 6.63
CA GLY A 47 3.27 6.01 5.34
C GLY A 47 3.32 4.56 4.83
N TRP A 48 3.11 3.57 5.68
CA TRP A 48 3.09 2.16 5.27
C TRP A 48 1.79 1.46 5.64
N VAL A 49 1.21 1.75 6.81
CA VAL A 49 -0.04 1.11 7.25
C VAL A 49 -1.19 1.48 6.33
N LEU A 50 -1.30 2.75 5.94
CA LEU A 50 -2.41 3.19 5.09
C LEU A 50 -2.40 2.49 3.71
N PRO A 51 -1.31 2.56 2.91
CA PRO A 51 -1.26 1.84 1.64
C PRO A 51 -1.40 0.32 1.80
N MET A 52 -0.73 -0.27 2.79
CA MET A 52 -0.76 -1.72 2.99
C MET A 52 -2.16 -2.21 3.34
N ALA A 53 -2.85 -1.53 4.27
CA ALA A 53 -4.23 -1.83 4.61
C ALA A 53 -5.17 -1.66 3.42
N THR A 54 -5.00 -0.61 2.62
CA THR A 54 -5.85 -0.39 1.44
C THR A 54 -5.70 -1.53 0.43
N ILE A 55 -4.47 -1.98 0.15
CA ILE A 55 -4.22 -3.09 -0.78
C ILE A 55 -4.86 -4.37 -0.23
N ILE A 56 -4.55 -4.76 1.02
CA ILE A 56 -5.07 -5.99 1.64
C ILE A 56 -6.61 -5.98 1.67
N VAL A 57 -7.23 -4.87 2.10
CA VAL A 57 -8.70 -4.77 2.15
C VAL A 57 -9.29 -4.88 0.74
N THR A 58 -8.72 -4.20 -0.26
CA THR A 58 -9.21 -4.33 -1.65
C THR A 58 -9.06 -5.75 -2.17
N ASP A 59 -7.96 -6.43 -1.85
CA ASP A 59 -7.72 -7.81 -2.27
C ASP A 59 -8.78 -8.75 -1.68
N ILE A 60 -9.06 -8.63 -0.38
CA ILE A 60 -10.10 -9.43 0.31
C ILE A 60 -11.47 -9.16 -0.30
N LEU A 61 -11.83 -7.88 -0.50
CA LEU A 61 -13.13 -7.50 -1.05
C LEU A 61 -13.31 -8.01 -2.48
N LEU A 62 -12.30 -7.85 -3.34
CA LEU A 62 -12.37 -8.35 -4.71
C LEU A 62 -12.47 -9.87 -4.74
N ASN A 63 -11.69 -10.56 -3.90
CA ASN A 63 -11.70 -12.01 -3.84
C ASN A 63 -13.07 -12.55 -3.39
N GLN A 64 -13.70 -11.91 -2.40
CA GLN A 64 -15.00 -12.34 -1.87
C GLN A 64 -16.19 -11.94 -2.74
N PHE A 65 -16.22 -10.70 -3.25
CA PHE A 65 -17.40 -10.15 -3.93
C PHE A 65 -17.34 -10.25 -5.45
N HIS A 66 -16.15 -10.32 -6.06
CA HIS A 66 -16.00 -10.37 -7.51
C HIS A 66 -15.53 -11.74 -8.00
N TYR A 67 -14.48 -12.30 -7.40
CA TYR A 67 -13.89 -13.56 -7.84
C TYR A 67 -14.51 -14.80 -7.18
N ALA A 68 -15.28 -14.63 -6.08
CA ALA A 68 -15.89 -15.71 -5.30
C ALA A 68 -14.89 -16.78 -4.80
N GLU A 69 -13.64 -16.36 -4.58
CA GLU A 69 -12.54 -17.21 -4.12
C GLU A 69 -12.36 -17.06 -2.59
N PRO A 70 -11.85 -18.09 -1.89
CA PRO A 70 -11.64 -18.04 -0.45
C PRO A 70 -10.49 -17.08 -0.10
N VAL A 71 -10.60 -16.37 1.03
CA VAL A 71 -9.60 -15.36 1.45
C VAL A 71 -8.22 -15.96 1.75
N MET A 72 -8.16 -17.26 2.06
CA MET A 72 -6.92 -17.96 2.44
C MET A 72 -6.36 -18.81 1.30
N VAL A 73 -6.21 -18.22 0.11
CA VAL A 73 -5.49 -18.84 -1.01
C VAL A 73 -3.99 -18.58 -0.84
N PRO A 74 -3.11 -19.57 -1.06
CA PRO A 74 -1.65 -19.41 -0.91
C PRO A 74 -1.06 -18.24 -1.72
N GLU A 75 -1.62 -17.96 -2.89
CA GLU A 75 -1.21 -16.85 -3.75
C GLU A 75 -1.46 -15.49 -3.09
N LEU A 76 -2.63 -15.30 -2.45
CA LEU A 76 -2.99 -14.06 -1.76
C LEU A 76 -2.07 -13.81 -0.56
N ILE A 77 -1.80 -14.87 0.21
CA ILE A 77 -0.87 -14.83 1.34
C ILE A 77 0.54 -14.47 0.85
N SER A 78 0.99 -15.07 -0.25
CA SER A 78 2.30 -14.78 -0.84
C SER A 78 2.42 -13.32 -1.24
N ASN A 79 1.38 -12.74 -1.85
CA ASN A 79 1.34 -11.33 -2.20
C ASN A 79 1.44 -10.42 -0.96
N TRP A 80 0.76 -10.75 0.13
CA TRP A 80 0.85 -9.98 1.38
C TRP A 80 2.23 -10.07 2.04
N MET A 81 2.88 -11.23 1.95
CA MET A 81 4.27 -11.40 2.40
C MET A 81 5.24 -10.54 1.58
N ILE A 82 5.04 -10.46 0.27
CA ILE A 82 5.82 -9.58 -0.62
C ILE A 82 5.61 -8.10 -0.24
N LEU A 83 4.37 -7.66 0.03
CA LEU A 83 4.09 -6.30 0.51
C LEU A 83 4.84 -5.99 1.82
N GLY A 84 4.82 -6.93 2.77
CA GLY A 84 5.55 -6.82 4.03
C GLY A 84 7.07 -6.68 3.81
N LEU A 85 7.63 -7.49 2.90
CA LEU A 85 9.04 -7.41 2.53
C LEU A 85 9.40 -6.04 1.91
N PHE A 86 8.55 -5.50 1.03
CA PHE A 86 8.76 -4.16 0.48
C PHE A 86 8.77 -3.08 1.56
N VAL A 87 7.88 -3.16 2.56
CA VAL A 87 7.87 -2.20 3.69
C VAL A 87 9.14 -2.33 4.51
N VAL A 88 9.59 -3.54 4.83
CA VAL A 88 10.83 -3.78 5.58
C VAL A 88 12.03 -3.24 4.82
N LEU A 89 12.13 -3.54 3.52
CA LEU A 89 13.20 -3.07 2.65
C LEU A 89 13.20 -1.55 2.55
N ALA A 90 12.03 -0.94 2.32
CA ALA A 90 11.86 0.51 2.25
C ALA A 90 12.32 1.20 3.55
N LYS A 91 11.85 0.72 4.71
CA LYS A 91 12.23 1.28 6.01
C LYS A 91 13.70 1.02 6.35
N TRP A 92 14.26 -0.12 5.94
CA TRP A 92 15.68 -0.41 6.09
C TRP A 92 16.56 0.52 5.24
N LEU A 93 16.21 0.73 3.97
CA LEU A 93 16.90 1.67 3.08
C LEU A 93 16.75 3.12 3.58
N ALA A 94 15.56 3.50 4.05
CA ALA A 94 15.30 4.83 4.60
C ALA A 94 16.14 5.10 5.85
N ARG A 95 16.33 4.09 6.72
CA ARG A 95 17.24 4.19 7.88
C ARG A 95 18.71 4.31 7.48
N ARG A 96 19.13 3.66 6.39
CA ARG A 96 20.51 3.72 5.88
C ARG A 96 20.83 5.03 5.18
N ARG A 97 19.83 5.73 4.63
CA ARG A 97 19.98 7.10 4.18
C ARG A 97 19.94 8.05 5.39
N SER A 98 21.07 8.70 5.68
CA SER A 98 21.16 9.82 6.63
C SER A 98 20.38 11.04 6.10
N TYR A 99 19.05 10.97 6.12
CA TYR A 99 18.14 12.08 5.80
C TYR A 99 17.49 12.63 7.07
N GLY A 100 18.18 12.52 8.21
CA GLY A 100 17.64 12.80 9.54
C GLY A 100 17.21 14.23 9.84
N ARG A 101 17.21 15.16 8.87
CA ARG A 101 16.89 16.59 9.14
C ARG A 101 16.10 17.36 8.07
N VAL A 102 15.74 16.79 6.92
CA VAL A 102 15.21 17.60 5.80
C VAL A 102 13.66 17.60 5.69
N PHE A 103 12.97 16.59 6.24
CA PHE A 103 11.50 16.50 6.16
C PHE A 103 10.75 16.70 7.51
N LEU A 104 11.48 17.09 8.56
CA LEU A 104 10.95 17.40 9.91
C LEU A 104 11.27 18.84 10.33
N GLY A 105 11.16 19.79 9.39
CA GLY A 105 10.95 21.20 9.70
C GLY A 105 9.47 21.47 9.92
#